data_AF-A0A968SIK1-F1
#
_entry.id   AF-A0A968SIK1-F1
#
_cell.length_a   1.000
_cell.length_b   1.000
_cell.length_c   1.000
_cell.angle_alpha   90.00
_cell.angle_beta   90.00
_cell.angle_gamma   90.00
#
_symmetry.space_group_name_H-M   'P 1'
#
loop_
_entity.id
_entity.type
_entity.pdbx_description
1 polymer ?
#
loop_
_entity_poly.entity_id
_entity_poly.type
_entity_poly.pdbx_seq_one_letter_code
_entity_poly.pdbx_strand_id
1 'polypeptide(L)'
;MDFEKALKIFNLESLENISFDELRAMYKKLARERHPDMKLGSSEDFVELREAYVFLSEFGIFAREQGVMGSNPRANKNNNSLAKPRISDLRALSKDEILNRYFKDTQSLENQIEIYQDSLDDQTEVIVNVKDNVKKLLDEFEEEKTYVQKQLEKELQKLERKYNPGLFRRLLFFIPKMSDKEFKQEYQSKVDQYSKKYSDLNVSFFRLMLTSYGDGLNRILMKLPNNIDPEEMKSKK
;
A
#
# COMPACT_ATOMS: atom_id res chain seq x y z
N MET A 1 -10.67 1.26 21.98
CA MET A 1 -11.44 2.45 22.41
C MET A 1 -12.91 2.04 22.49
N ASP A 2 -13.60 2.38 23.57
CA ASP A 2 -15.01 2.02 23.76
C ASP A 2 -15.94 3.20 23.42
N PHE A 3 -17.19 2.90 23.04
CA PHE A 3 -18.16 3.92 22.60
C PHE A 3 -18.42 5.00 23.66
N GLU A 4 -18.64 4.61 24.92
CA GLU A 4 -18.82 5.58 26.02
C GLU A 4 -17.57 6.43 26.27
N LYS A 5 -16.37 5.84 26.11
CA LYS A 5 -15.11 6.57 26.27
C LYS A 5 -14.95 7.61 25.14
N ALA A 6 -15.27 7.23 23.91
CA ALA A 6 -15.22 8.13 22.75
C ALA A 6 -16.22 9.29 22.87
N LEU A 7 -17.46 9.03 23.33
CA LEU A 7 -18.45 10.07 23.62
C LEU A 7 -17.97 11.05 24.71
N LYS A 8 -17.40 10.53 25.80
CA LYS A 8 -16.85 11.34 26.89
C LYS A 8 -15.73 12.27 26.42
N ILE A 9 -14.86 11.82 25.51
CA ILE A 9 -13.77 12.65 24.96
C ILE A 9 -14.31 13.88 24.22
N PHE A 10 -15.46 13.74 23.56
CA PHE A 10 -16.17 14.83 22.88
C PHE A 10 -17.16 15.58 23.79
N ASN A 11 -17.27 15.22 25.07
CA ASN A 11 -18.28 15.72 26.01
C ASN A 11 -19.71 15.56 25.47
N LEU A 12 -20.02 14.38 24.93
CA LEU A 12 -21.31 14.03 24.36
C LEU A 12 -22.02 12.98 25.21
N GLU A 13 -23.32 13.11 25.36
CA GLU A 13 -24.17 12.10 26.02
C GLU A 13 -24.68 11.06 25.01
N SER A 14 -24.93 11.46 23.76
CA SER A 14 -25.33 10.56 22.67
C SER A 14 -24.91 11.12 21.30
N LEU A 15 -24.94 10.26 20.27
CA LEU A 15 -24.67 10.64 18.88
C LEU A 15 -25.94 10.99 18.09
N GLU A 16 -27.14 10.69 18.59
CA GLU A 16 -28.41 10.68 17.82
C GLU A 16 -28.71 11.99 17.07
N ASN A 17 -28.24 13.13 17.60
CA ASN A 17 -28.51 14.46 17.04
C ASN A 17 -27.25 15.15 16.48
N ILE A 18 -26.17 14.41 16.27
CA ILE A 18 -24.88 14.98 15.83
C ILE A 18 -24.58 14.50 14.43
N SER A 19 -24.57 15.45 13.50
CA SER A 19 -24.16 15.19 12.14
C SER A 19 -22.65 14.95 12.04
N PHE A 20 -22.24 14.26 10.98
CA PHE A 20 -20.83 14.03 10.69
C PHE A 20 -20.03 15.33 10.58
N ASP A 21 -20.64 16.38 10.00
CA ASP A 21 -19.99 17.69 9.85
C ASP A 21 -19.81 18.39 11.20
N GLU A 22 -20.77 18.24 12.11
CA GLU A 22 -20.66 18.74 13.49
C GLU A 22 -19.59 18.00 14.27
N LEU A 23 -19.55 16.66 14.18
CA LEU A 23 -18.50 15.85 14.80
C LEU A 23 -17.11 16.26 14.28
N ARG A 24 -16.98 16.48 12.96
CA ARG A 24 -15.75 16.96 12.32
C ARG A 24 -15.37 18.36 12.78
N ALA A 25 -16.34 19.25 12.96
CA ALA A 25 -16.11 20.59 13.46
C ALA A 25 -15.62 20.57 14.93
N MET A 26 -16.25 19.74 15.76
CA MET A 26 -15.83 19.51 17.15
C MET A 26 -14.40 18.95 17.23
N TYR A 27 -14.09 17.96 16.40
CA TYR A 27 -12.74 17.39 16.33
C TYR A 27 -11.70 18.45 15.99
N LYS A 28 -11.95 19.27 14.95
CA LYS A 28 -11.02 20.36 14.58
C LYS A 28 -10.79 21.36 15.70
N LYS A 29 -11.83 21.67 16.47
CA LYS A 29 -11.74 22.58 17.61
C LYS A 29 -10.87 21.97 18.71
N LEU A 30 -11.22 20.76 19.16
CA LEU A 30 -10.49 20.06 20.23
C LEU A 30 -9.05 19.73 19.83
N ALA A 31 -8.81 19.39 18.55
CA ALA A 31 -7.48 19.10 18.02
C ALA A 31 -6.58 20.32 18.08
N ARG A 32 -7.11 21.53 17.82
CA ARG A 32 -6.35 22.77 17.96
C ARG A 32 -6.04 23.12 19.40
N GLU A 33 -6.89 22.73 20.35
CA GLU A 33 -6.69 23.00 21.77
C GLU A 33 -5.68 22.02 22.40
N ARG A 34 -5.73 20.74 21.99
CA ARG A 34 -4.93 19.64 22.57
C ARG A 34 -3.67 19.29 21.78
N HIS A 35 -3.37 20.00 20.69
CA HIS A 35 -2.19 19.72 19.86
C HIS A 35 -0.90 19.86 20.69
N PRO A 36 0.09 18.95 20.58
CA PRO A 36 1.33 19.00 21.38
C PRO A 36 2.13 20.30 21.22
N ASP A 37 1.97 21.00 20.10
CA ASP A 37 2.60 22.32 19.86
C ASP A 37 1.92 23.48 20.62
N MET A 38 0.79 23.23 21.28
CA MET A 38 0.08 24.22 22.09
C MET A 38 0.49 24.13 23.54
N LYS A 39 0.45 25.27 24.25
CA LYS A 39 0.93 25.41 25.64
C LYS A 39 0.26 24.48 26.66
N LEU A 40 -0.91 23.93 26.34
CA LEU A 40 -1.70 23.02 27.18
C LEU A 40 -1.92 21.65 26.50
N GLY A 41 -1.22 21.39 25.38
CA GLY A 41 -1.36 20.17 24.62
C GLY A 41 -0.58 19.00 25.20
N SER A 42 -1.16 17.81 25.12
CA SER A 42 -0.51 16.55 25.44
C SER A 42 -0.55 15.65 24.21
N SER A 43 0.58 15.01 23.90
CA SER A 43 0.65 14.04 22.80
C SER A 43 -0.31 12.87 23.02
N GLU A 44 -0.52 12.45 24.27
CA GLU A 44 -1.41 11.35 24.62
C GLU A 44 -2.89 11.75 24.42
N ASP A 45 -3.28 12.93 24.91
CA ASP A 45 -4.65 13.44 24.75
C ASP A 45 -5.02 13.69 23.29
N PHE A 46 -4.05 14.08 22.46
CA PHE A 46 -4.25 14.28 21.04
C PHE A 46 -4.45 12.96 20.29
N VAL A 47 -3.70 11.92 20.67
CA VAL A 47 -3.87 10.56 20.11
C VAL A 47 -5.23 9.99 20.52
N GLU A 48 -5.61 10.10 21.79
CA GLU A 48 -6.94 9.63 22.26
C GLU A 48 -8.08 10.37 21.55
N LEU A 49 -7.96 11.68 21.33
CA LEU A 49 -8.95 12.46 20.58
C LEU A 49 -9.07 12.00 19.12
N ARG A 50 -7.94 11.70 18.47
CA ARG A 50 -7.94 11.18 17.09
C ARG A 50 -8.60 9.82 17.01
N GLU A 51 -8.27 8.91 17.94
CA GLU A 51 -8.88 7.58 18.01
C GLU A 51 -10.40 7.66 18.25
N ALA A 52 -10.84 8.55 19.15
CA ALA A 52 -12.26 8.81 19.40
C ALA A 52 -12.97 9.29 18.13
N TYR A 53 -12.36 10.21 17.38
CA TYR A 53 -12.93 10.74 16.15
C TYR A 53 -13.09 9.66 15.08
N VAL A 54 -12.05 8.87 14.83
CA VAL A 54 -12.10 7.77 13.85
C VAL A 54 -13.21 6.79 14.23
N PHE A 55 -13.23 6.35 15.49
CA PHE A 55 -14.23 5.40 15.98
C PHE A 55 -15.67 5.91 15.84
N LEU A 56 -15.97 7.14 16.28
CA LEU A 56 -17.31 7.73 16.16
C LEU A 56 -17.69 8.03 14.71
N SER A 57 -16.72 8.36 13.86
CA SER A 57 -16.96 8.63 12.44
C SER A 57 -17.34 7.37 11.66
N GLU A 58 -16.68 6.24 11.95
CA GLU A 58 -17.00 4.93 11.38
C GLU A 58 -18.37 4.44 11.89
N PHE A 59 -18.66 4.65 13.17
CA PHE A 59 -19.97 4.31 13.74
C PHE A 59 -21.11 5.16 13.14
N GLY A 60 -20.87 6.45 12.91
CA GLY A 60 -21.82 7.34 12.24
C GLY A 60 -22.07 6.98 10.77
N ILE A 61 -21.06 6.49 10.06
CA ILE A 61 -21.19 5.96 8.69
C ILE A 61 -22.06 4.69 8.72
N PHE A 62 -21.80 3.76 9.65
CA PHE A 62 -22.59 2.53 9.82
C PHE A 62 -24.06 2.81 10.20
N ALA A 63 -24.31 3.77 11.10
CA ALA A 63 -25.67 4.16 11.50
C ALA A 63 -26.44 4.90 10.38
N ARG A 64 -25.73 5.62 9.50
CA ARG A 64 -26.30 6.28 8.32
C ARG A 64 -26.71 5.27 7.25
N GLU A 65 -25.96 4.18 7.11
CA GLU A 65 -26.30 3.06 6.21
C GLU A 65 -27.56 2.31 6.69
N GLN A 66 -27.84 2.30 7.99
CA GLN A 66 -29.05 1.73 8.58
C GLN A 66 -30.24 2.70 8.72
N GLY A 67 -30.10 3.96 8.28
CA GLY A 67 -31.20 4.93 8.24
C GLY A 67 -31.64 5.50 9.59
N VAL A 68 -30.79 5.43 10.62
CA VAL A 68 -31.13 5.83 12.00
C VAL A 68 -30.83 7.32 12.28
N MET A 69 -30.13 8.03 11.38
CA MET A 69 -29.88 9.47 11.52
C MET A 69 -30.52 10.32 10.43
N GLY A 70 -31.17 11.40 10.85
CA GLY A 70 -31.77 12.40 9.99
C GLY A 70 -30.75 13.04 9.06
N SER A 71 -30.99 12.95 7.76
CA SER A 71 -30.17 13.61 6.75
C SER A 71 -30.67 15.04 6.52
N ASN A 72 -29.79 16.03 6.72
CA ASN A 72 -30.07 17.40 6.32
C ASN A 72 -29.86 17.54 4.79
N PRO A 73 -30.78 18.16 4.02
CA PRO A 73 -30.81 18.03 2.56
C PRO A 73 -30.02 19.14 1.87
N ARG A 74 -28.68 19.12 1.90
CA ARG A 74 -27.85 20.07 1.14
C ARG A 74 -26.52 19.47 0.65
N ALA A 75 -26.61 18.48 -0.24
CA ALA A 75 -25.62 18.03 -1.23
C ALA A 75 -26.20 16.73 -1.79
N ASN A 76 -26.43 16.48 -3.08
CA ASN A 76 -25.61 16.73 -4.24
C ASN A 76 -26.55 16.48 -5.44
N LYS A 77 -26.88 17.52 -6.23
CA LYS A 77 -27.51 17.34 -7.53
C LYS A 77 -26.41 16.87 -8.46
N ASN A 78 -26.24 15.55 -8.64
CA ASN A 78 -25.65 14.91 -9.83
C ASN A 78 -25.31 13.41 -9.61
N ASN A 79 -26.05 12.71 -8.76
CA ASN A 79 -25.99 11.25 -8.77
C ASN A 79 -27.35 10.73 -9.23
N ASN A 80 -27.39 10.17 -10.44
CA ASN A 80 -28.40 9.20 -10.86
C ASN A 80 -28.32 8.02 -9.88
N SER A 81 -28.92 8.18 -8.70
CA SER A 81 -29.15 7.09 -7.78
C SER A 81 -30.26 6.23 -8.39
N LEU A 82 -29.93 4.99 -8.70
CA LEU A 82 -30.87 3.86 -8.59
C LEU A 82 -31.81 4.16 -7.42
N ALA A 83 -33.08 4.44 -7.73
CA ALA A 83 -34.07 4.70 -6.70
C ALA A 83 -34.23 3.39 -5.91
N LYS A 84 -33.56 3.27 -4.76
CA LYS A 84 -33.96 2.29 -3.74
C LYS A 84 -35.43 2.62 -3.44
N PRO A 85 -36.37 1.68 -3.66
CA PRO A 85 -37.78 1.96 -3.41
C PRO A 85 -37.90 2.37 -1.95
N ARG A 86 -38.53 3.52 -1.72
CA ARG A 86 -38.84 3.97 -0.38
C ARG A 86 -39.68 2.87 0.27
N ILE A 87 -39.52 2.66 1.57
CA ILE A 87 -40.29 1.67 2.36
C ILE A 87 -41.82 1.82 2.16
N SER A 88 -42.28 2.98 1.68
CA SER A 88 -43.64 3.25 1.21
C SER A 88 -44.12 2.40 0.02
N ASP A 89 -43.24 1.88 -0.85
CA ASP A 89 -43.61 1.18 -2.09
C ASP A 89 -43.84 -0.33 -1.89
N LEU A 90 -43.35 -0.91 -0.80
CA LEU A 90 -43.53 -2.34 -0.49
C LEU A 90 -44.96 -2.67 -0.02
N ARG A 91 -45.67 -1.70 0.54
CA ARG A 91 -47.05 -1.89 1.02
C ARG A 91 -48.09 -1.97 -0.10
N ALA A 92 -47.72 -1.56 -1.31
CA ALA A 92 -48.58 -1.57 -2.49
C ALA A 92 -48.41 -2.83 -3.36
N LEU A 93 -47.39 -3.65 -3.09
CA LEU A 93 -47.08 -4.85 -3.85
C LEU A 93 -47.79 -6.07 -3.27
N SER A 94 -48.22 -6.97 -4.15
CA SER A 94 -48.71 -8.29 -3.77
C SER A 94 -47.58 -9.16 -3.18
N LYS A 95 -47.96 -10.17 -2.38
CA LYS A 95 -47.01 -11.11 -1.78
C LYS A 95 -46.12 -11.79 -2.84
N ASP A 96 -46.69 -12.13 -3.99
CA ASP A 96 -45.96 -12.80 -5.07
C ASP A 96 -44.99 -11.85 -5.79
N GLU A 97 -45.33 -10.56 -5.92
CA GLU A 97 -44.41 -9.55 -6.46
C GLU A 97 -43.24 -9.27 -5.51
N ILE A 98 -43.48 -9.26 -4.21
CA ILE A 98 -42.42 -9.12 -3.20
C ILE A 98 -41.47 -10.32 -3.28
N LEU A 99 -42.01 -11.55 -3.34
CA LEU A 99 -41.21 -12.77 -3.49
C LEU A 99 -40.40 -12.76 -4.79
N ASN A 100 -41.02 -12.42 -5.92
CA ASN A 100 -40.32 -12.34 -7.21
C ASN A 100 -39.20 -11.30 -7.21
N ARG A 101 -39.41 -10.13 -6.59
CA ARG A 101 -38.34 -9.13 -6.41
C ARG A 101 -37.21 -9.67 -5.55
N TYR A 102 -37.54 -10.27 -4.41
CA TYR A 102 -36.55 -10.89 -3.54
C TYR A 102 -35.70 -11.94 -4.26
N PHE A 103 -36.32 -12.84 -5.03
CA PHE A 103 -35.59 -13.84 -5.82
C PHE A 103 -34.69 -13.21 -6.88
N LYS A 104 -35.17 -12.19 -7.59
CA LYS A 104 -34.39 -11.48 -8.61
C LYS A 104 -33.20 -10.74 -8.00
N ASP A 105 -33.41 -10.07 -6.87
CA ASP A 105 -32.36 -9.34 -6.16
C ASP A 105 -31.33 -10.32 -5.60
N THR A 106 -31.78 -11.46 -5.06
CA THR A 106 -30.89 -12.53 -4.58
C THR A 106 -30.03 -13.08 -5.72
N GLN A 107 -30.62 -13.44 -6.86
CA GLN A 107 -29.86 -13.90 -8.03
C GLN A 107 -28.88 -12.83 -8.54
N SER A 108 -29.29 -11.56 -8.54
CA SER A 108 -28.40 -10.47 -8.95
C SER A 108 -27.22 -10.32 -7.99
N LEU A 109 -27.42 -10.53 -6.69
CA LEU A 109 -26.36 -10.50 -5.69
C LEU A 109 -25.44 -11.72 -5.82
N GLU A 110 -25.99 -12.91 -6.05
CA GLU A 110 -25.20 -14.13 -6.30
C GLU A 110 -24.27 -13.94 -7.51
N ASN A 111 -24.80 -13.44 -8.63
CA ASN A 111 -24.00 -13.15 -9.82
C ASN A 111 -22.92 -12.09 -9.57
N GLN A 112 -23.22 -11.07 -8.76
CA GLN A 112 -22.22 -10.06 -8.38
C GLN A 112 -21.12 -10.67 -7.51
N ILE A 113 -21.47 -11.52 -6.54
CA ILE A 113 -20.52 -12.22 -5.69
C ILE A 113 -19.58 -13.08 -6.54
N GLU A 114 -20.12 -13.83 -7.50
CA GLU A 114 -19.33 -14.65 -8.44
C GLU A 114 -18.33 -13.79 -9.23
N ILE A 115 -18.77 -12.67 -9.82
CA ILE A 115 -17.88 -11.75 -10.54
C ILE A 115 -16.77 -11.19 -9.63
N TYR A 116 -17.10 -10.86 -8.38
CA TYR A 116 -16.09 -10.40 -7.42
C TYR A 116 -15.11 -11.51 -7.02
N GLN A 117 -15.58 -12.74 -6.86
CA GLN A 117 -14.72 -13.89 -6.58
C GLN A 117 -13.75 -14.16 -7.72
N ASP A 118 -14.23 -14.23 -8.96
CA ASP A 118 -13.39 -14.40 -10.15
C ASP A 118 -12.34 -13.28 -10.25
N SER A 119 -12.75 -12.02 -10.00
CA SER A 119 -11.83 -10.89 -9.99
C SER A 119 -10.76 -11.00 -8.90
N LEU A 120 -11.08 -11.57 -7.73
CA LEU A 120 -10.12 -11.75 -6.63
C LEU A 120 -9.14 -12.88 -6.92
N ASP A 121 -9.60 -13.97 -7.52
CA ASP A 121 -8.74 -15.09 -7.92
C ASP A 121 -7.73 -14.62 -8.98
N ASP A 122 -8.21 -13.87 -9.97
CA ASP A 122 -7.37 -13.23 -10.99
C ASP A 122 -6.31 -12.28 -10.41
N GLN A 123 -6.69 -11.47 -9.41
CA GLN A 123 -5.75 -10.58 -8.73
C GLN A 123 -4.73 -11.37 -7.92
N THR A 124 -5.15 -12.45 -7.27
CA THR A 124 -4.29 -13.34 -6.51
C THR A 124 -3.25 -13.98 -7.42
N GLU A 125 -3.65 -14.44 -8.61
CA GLU A 125 -2.71 -14.97 -9.61
C GLU A 125 -1.67 -13.94 -10.03
N VAL A 126 -2.08 -12.69 -10.28
CA VAL A 126 -1.14 -11.60 -10.62
C VAL A 126 -0.16 -11.36 -9.47
N ILE A 127 -0.62 -11.33 -8.22
CA ILE A 127 0.23 -11.13 -7.05
C ILE A 127 1.26 -12.26 -6.91
N VAL A 128 0.84 -13.51 -7.08
CA VAL A 128 1.73 -14.69 -7.04
C VAL A 128 2.79 -14.57 -8.15
N ASN A 129 2.39 -14.25 -9.38
CA ASN A 129 3.31 -14.07 -10.50
C ASN A 129 4.33 -12.95 -10.26
N VAL A 130 3.90 -11.80 -9.70
CA VAL A 130 4.82 -10.70 -9.35
C VAL A 130 5.80 -11.16 -8.28
N LYS A 131 5.33 -11.85 -7.25
CA LYS A 131 6.17 -12.38 -6.16
C LYS A 131 7.23 -13.34 -6.70
N ASP A 132 6.87 -14.25 -7.59
CA ASP A 132 7.81 -15.21 -8.17
C ASP A 132 8.85 -14.52 -9.06
N ASN A 133 8.44 -13.53 -9.86
CA ASN A 133 9.37 -12.72 -10.65
C ASN A 133 10.35 -11.92 -9.79
N VAL A 134 9.85 -11.27 -8.73
CA VAL A 134 10.67 -10.53 -7.76
C VAL A 134 11.68 -11.47 -7.09
N LYS A 135 11.25 -12.67 -6.69
CA LYS A 135 12.13 -13.65 -6.09
C LYS A 135 13.25 -14.06 -7.04
N LYS A 136 12.91 -14.34 -8.30
CA LYS A 136 13.91 -14.68 -9.32
C LYS A 136 14.91 -13.54 -9.54
N LEU A 137 14.45 -12.29 -9.62
CA LEU A 137 15.32 -11.12 -9.75
C LEU A 137 16.25 -10.94 -8.54
N LEU A 138 15.77 -11.26 -7.34
CA LEU A 138 16.58 -11.21 -6.12
C LEU A 138 17.69 -12.27 -6.15
N ASP A 139 17.35 -13.51 -6.53
CA ASP A 139 18.32 -14.61 -6.65
C ASP A 139 19.40 -14.26 -7.69
N GLU A 140 19.00 -13.78 -8.88
CA GLU A 140 19.93 -13.32 -9.94
C GLU A 140 20.84 -12.18 -9.46
N PHE A 141 20.30 -11.22 -8.73
CA PHE A 141 21.06 -10.10 -8.18
C PHE A 141 22.09 -10.54 -7.12
N GLU A 142 21.74 -11.48 -6.25
CA GLU A 142 22.65 -12.03 -5.25
C GLU A 142 23.81 -12.82 -5.88
N GLU A 143 23.52 -13.57 -6.95
CA GLU A 143 24.53 -14.27 -7.74
C GLU A 143 25.51 -13.28 -8.40
N GLU A 144 24.99 -12.25 -9.07
CA GLU A 144 25.82 -11.23 -9.73
C GLU A 144 26.66 -10.44 -8.72
N LYS A 145 26.09 -10.07 -7.58
CA LYS A 145 26.81 -9.43 -6.47
C LYS A 145 27.98 -10.29 -6.00
N THR A 146 27.73 -11.57 -5.76
CA THR A 146 28.76 -12.53 -5.32
C THR A 146 29.85 -12.69 -6.38
N TYR A 147 29.47 -12.70 -7.66
CA TYR A 147 30.40 -12.75 -8.78
C TYR A 147 31.30 -11.51 -8.82
N VAL A 148 30.74 -10.31 -8.73
CA VAL A 148 31.48 -9.04 -8.74
C VAL A 148 32.47 -8.98 -7.58
N GLN A 149 32.05 -9.42 -6.37
CA GLN A 149 32.92 -9.51 -5.21
C GLN A 149 34.10 -10.47 -5.43
N LYS A 150 33.84 -11.70 -5.89
CA LYS A 150 34.90 -12.68 -6.18
C LYS A 150 35.89 -12.18 -7.23
N GLN A 151 35.40 -11.41 -8.22
CA GLN A 151 36.27 -10.81 -9.23
C GLN A 151 37.16 -9.71 -8.65
N LEU A 152 36.63 -8.86 -7.76
CA LEU A 152 37.43 -7.87 -7.04
C LEU A 152 38.51 -8.55 -6.20
N GLU A 153 38.15 -9.55 -5.40
CA GLU A 153 39.10 -10.30 -4.57
C GLU A 153 40.22 -10.92 -5.41
N LYS A 154 39.90 -11.52 -6.56
CA LYS A 154 40.91 -12.05 -7.49
C LYS A 154 41.85 -10.97 -8.03
N GLU A 155 41.32 -9.80 -8.40
CA GLU A 155 42.14 -8.69 -8.89
C GLU A 155 43.03 -8.10 -7.79
N LEU A 156 42.51 -7.96 -6.57
CA LEU A 156 43.26 -7.52 -5.40
C LEU A 156 44.37 -8.52 -5.04
N GLN A 157 44.10 -9.82 -5.06
CA GLN A 157 45.13 -10.85 -4.84
C GLN A 157 46.23 -10.81 -5.91
N LYS A 158 45.87 -10.56 -7.19
CA LYS A 158 46.88 -10.39 -8.26
C LYS A 158 47.75 -9.16 -8.01
N LEU A 159 47.14 -8.06 -7.56
CA LEU A 159 47.82 -6.82 -7.19
C LEU A 159 48.78 -7.04 -6.00
N GLU A 160 48.30 -7.68 -4.94
CA GLU A 160 49.09 -8.05 -3.77
C GLU A 160 50.27 -8.94 -4.15
N ARG A 161 50.09 -9.92 -5.04
CA ARG A 161 51.19 -10.77 -5.54
C ARG A 161 52.24 -9.98 -6.32
N LYS A 162 51.83 -8.98 -7.12
CA LYS A 162 52.76 -8.09 -7.85
C LYS A 162 53.53 -7.19 -6.89
N TYR A 163 52.85 -6.68 -5.87
CA TYR A 163 53.40 -5.82 -4.84
C TYR A 163 54.32 -6.58 -3.87
N ASN A 164 54.01 -7.84 -3.57
CA ASN A 164 54.51 -8.58 -2.41
C ASN A 164 56.01 -8.30 -2.08
N PRO A 165 56.28 -7.64 -0.94
CA PRO A 165 57.62 -7.36 -0.45
C PRO A 165 58.16 -8.48 0.47
N GLY A 166 57.59 -9.68 0.42
CA GLY A 166 57.93 -10.81 1.28
C GLY A 166 59.42 -11.17 1.34
N LEU A 167 59.84 -11.63 2.53
CA LEU A 167 61.20 -11.95 3.00
C LEU A 167 62.19 -12.55 1.98
N PHE A 168 61.72 -13.33 0.99
CA PHE A 168 62.57 -13.90 -0.05
C PHE A 168 63.20 -12.86 -1.00
N ARG A 169 62.59 -11.67 -1.18
CA ARG A 169 63.21 -10.59 -1.98
C ARG A 169 64.41 -9.94 -1.30
N ARG A 170 64.44 -9.88 0.04
CA ARG A 170 65.62 -9.42 0.80
C ARG A 170 66.82 -10.36 0.64
N LEU A 171 66.57 -11.63 0.31
CA LEU A 171 67.60 -12.65 0.04
C LEU A 171 68.03 -12.73 -1.44
N LEU A 172 67.24 -12.23 -2.39
CA LEU A 172 67.46 -12.46 -3.84
C LEU A 172 67.54 -11.21 -4.74
N PHE A 173 67.80 -9.99 -4.21
CA PHE A 173 68.01 -8.77 -5.02
C PHE A 173 66.91 -8.43 -6.05
N PHE A 174 65.70 -8.96 -5.91
CA PHE A 174 64.60 -8.62 -6.81
C PHE A 174 63.96 -7.32 -6.37
N ILE A 175 64.26 -6.24 -7.09
CA ILE A 175 63.61 -4.94 -6.97
C ILE A 175 62.08 -5.14 -7.09
N PRO A 176 61.27 -4.58 -6.19
CA PRO A 176 59.81 -4.61 -6.34
C PRO A 176 59.41 -3.98 -7.67
N LYS A 177 58.50 -4.63 -8.40
CA LYS A 177 58.07 -4.18 -9.74
C LYS A 177 57.20 -2.90 -9.69
N MET A 178 56.83 -2.46 -8.49
CA MET A 178 55.87 -1.39 -8.25
C MET A 178 56.19 -0.71 -6.92
N SER A 179 56.06 0.60 -6.87
CA SER A 179 56.22 1.40 -5.65
C SER A 179 54.95 1.40 -4.79
N ASP A 180 55.07 1.72 -3.50
CA ASP A 180 53.93 1.84 -2.57
C ASP A 180 52.85 2.81 -3.05
N LYS A 181 53.26 3.92 -3.67
CA LYS A 181 52.32 4.93 -4.19
C LYS A 181 51.54 4.39 -5.37
N GLU A 182 52.22 3.75 -6.32
CA GLU A 182 51.58 3.15 -7.49
C GLU A 182 50.65 1.99 -7.07
N PHE A 183 51.04 1.18 -6.10
CA PHE A 183 50.19 0.12 -5.55
C PHE A 183 48.91 0.69 -4.92
N LYS A 184 49.02 1.70 -4.06
CA LYS A 184 47.85 2.34 -3.45
C LYS A 184 46.92 2.96 -4.49
N GLN A 185 47.49 3.57 -5.52
CA GLN A 185 46.72 4.17 -6.60
C GLN A 185 45.99 3.11 -7.45
N GLU A 186 46.66 2.01 -7.83
CA GLU A 186 46.02 0.93 -8.59
C GLU A 186 44.99 0.18 -7.74
N TYR A 187 45.26 -0.03 -6.44
CA TYR A 187 44.32 -0.60 -5.49
C TYR A 187 43.05 0.26 -5.41
N GLN A 188 43.19 1.56 -5.16
CA GLN A 188 42.05 2.48 -5.08
C GLN A 188 41.26 2.49 -6.39
N SER A 189 41.96 2.56 -7.53
CA SER A 189 41.32 2.52 -8.85
C SER A 189 40.48 1.25 -9.08
N LYS A 190 40.97 0.08 -8.65
CA LYS A 190 40.20 -1.18 -8.73
C LYS A 190 39.00 -1.17 -7.79
N VAL A 191 39.18 -0.71 -6.55
CA VAL A 191 38.07 -0.58 -5.60
C VAL A 191 36.99 0.34 -6.15
N ASP A 192 37.37 1.52 -6.67
CA ASP A 192 36.44 2.49 -7.25
C ASP A 192 35.72 1.92 -8.48
N GLN A 193 36.44 1.20 -9.35
CA GLN A 193 35.85 0.54 -10.52
C GLN A 193 34.78 -0.48 -10.12
N TYR A 194 35.05 -1.31 -9.12
CA TYR A 194 34.11 -2.33 -8.67
C TYR A 194 32.99 -1.76 -7.81
N SER A 195 33.25 -0.69 -7.06
CA SER A 195 32.22 0.10 -6.38
C SER A 195 31.22 0.67 -7.39
N LYS A 196 31.70 1.23 -8.51
CA LYS A 196 30.84 1.68 -9.60
C LYS A 196 30.01 0.55 -10.19
N LYS A 197 30.62 -0.59 -10.51
CA LYS A 197 29.90 -1.78 -11.01
C LYS A 197 28.79 -2.24 -10.05
N TYR A 198 29.08 -2.23 -8.75
CA TYR A 198 28.12 -2.58 -7.71
C TYR A 198 26.95 -1.57 -7.65
N SER A 199 27.25 -0.27 -7.77
CA SER A 199 26.21 0.76 -7.86
C SER A 199 25.34 0.59 -9.10
N ASP A 200 25.93 0.35 -10.26
CA ASP A 200 25.21 0.13 -11.52
C ASP A 200 24.30 -1.10 -11.43
N LEU A 201 24.79 -2.17 -10.78
CA LEU A 201 24.02 -3.39 -10.49
C LEU A 201 22.81 -3.13 -9.57
N ASN A 202 22.99 -2.32 -8.52
CA ASN A 202 21.86 -1.95 -7.65
C ASN A 202 20.80 -1.17 -8.44
N VAL A 203 21.23 -0.21 -9.27
CA VAL A 203 20.32 0.62 -10.06
C VAL A 203 19.53 -0.23 -11.06
N SER A 204 20.18 -1.17 -11.76
CA SER A 204 19.49 -2.07 -12.68
C SER A 204 18.49 -2.97 -11.95
N PHE A 205 18.89 -3.55 -10.82
CA PHE A 205 18.00 -4.37 -9.98
C PHE A 205 16.77 -3.58 -9.52
N PHE A 206 16.95 -2.38 -8.94
CA PHE A 206 15.83 -1.55 -8.52
C PHE A 206 14.89 -1.19 -9.67
N ARG A 207 15.43 -0.91 -10.85
CA ARG A 207 14.62 -0.61 -12.04
C ARG A 207 13.76 -1.81 -12.45
N LEU A 208 14.33 -3.01 -12.48
CA LEU A 208 13.61 -4.24 -12.82
C LEU A 208 12.54 -4.57 -11.78
N MET A 209 12.86 -4.43 -10.50
CA MET A 209 11.91 -4.59 -9.39
C MET A 209 10.72 -3.64 -9.52
N LEU A 210 10.97 -2.33 -9.71
CA LEU A 210 9.91 -1.34 -9.88
C LEU A 210 9.06 -1.62 -11.11
N THR A 211 9.66 -2.10 -12.20
CA THR A 211 8.93 -2.48 -13.41
C THR A 211 8.01 -3.68 -13.13
N SER A 212 8.51 -4.72 -12.46
CA SER A 212 7.72 -5.90 -12.10
C SER A 212 6.52 -5.55 -11.22
N TYR A 213 6.71 -4.72 -10.19
CA TYR A 213 5.61 -4.23 -9.36
C TYR A 213 4.65 -3.33 -10.14
N GLY A 214 5.17 -2.41 -10.96
CA GLY A 214 4.36 -1.50 -11.77
C GLY A 214 3.46 -2.24 -12.76
N ASP A 215 4.00 -3.26 -13.44
CA ASP A 215 3.25 -4.11 -14.36
C ASP A 215 2.17 -4.92 -13.62
N GLY A 216 2.51 -5.44 -12.43
CA GLY A 216 1.56 -6.12 -11.55
C GLY A 216 0.39 -5.23 -11.15
N LEU A 217 0.68 -4.03 -10.66
CA LEU A 217 -0.32 -3.04 -10.27
C LEU A 217 -1.20 -2.63 -11.45
N ASN A 218 -0.61 -2.39 -12.62
CA ASN A 218 -1.37 -2.06 -13.83
C ASN A 218 -2.31 -3.19 -14.24
N ARG A 219 -1.90 -4.46 -14.13
CA ARG A 219 -2.77 -5.61 -14.42
C ARG A 219 -3.92 -5.71 -13.41
N ILE A 220 -3.66 -5.49 -12.13
CA ILE A 220 -4.71 -5.46 -11.09
C ILE A 220 -5.70 -4.32 -11.39
N LEU A 221 -5.20 -3.12 -11.70
CA LEU A 221 -6.02 -1.96 -12.02
C LEU A 221 -6.90 -2.18 -13.25
N MET A 222 -6.38 -2.82 -14.31
CA MET A 222 -7.15 -3.13 -15.52
C MET A 222 -8.22 -4.20 -15.30
N LYS A 223 -8.05 -5.05 -14.28
CA LYS A 223 -9.00 -6.10 -13.93
C LYS A 223 -10.03 -5.68 -12.87
N LEU A 224 -9.86 -4.52 -12.24
CA LEU A 224 -10.90 -4.00 -11.36
C LEU A 224 -12.16 -3.78 -12.17
N PRO A 225 -13.32 -4.30 -11.72
CA PRO A 225 -14.58 -4.02 -12.39
C PRO A 225 -14.81 -2.51 -12.34
N ASN A 226 -14.58 -1.83 -13.46
CA ASN A 226 -14.96 -0.43 -13.65
C ASN A 226 -16.46 -0.37 -13.47
N ASN A 227 -16.94 0.11 -12.31
CA ASN A 227 -18.35 0.30 -11.95
C ASN A 227 -19.30 -0.50 -12.84
N ILE A 228 -19.56 -1.75 -12.47
CA ILE A 228 -20.55 -2.60 -13.13
C ILE A 228 -21.84 -1.77 -13.27
N ASP A 229 -22.11 -1.28 -14.48
CA ASP A 229 -23.34 -0.59 -14.76
C ASP A 229 -24.43 -1.68 -14.74
N PRO A 230 -25.40 -1.64 -13.81
CA PRO A 230 -26.44 -2.67 -13.73
C PRO A 230 -27.28 -2.80 -15.02
N GLU A 231 -27.12 -1.86 -15.97
CA GLU A 231 -27.69 -1.94 -17.31
C GLU A 231 -27.01 -3.00 -18.21
N GLU A 232 -25.70 -3.28 -18.08
CA GLU A 232 -25.01 -4.26 -18.93
C GLU A 232 -25.41 -5.72 -18.64
N MET A 233 -25.83 -6.03 -17.40
CA MET A 233 -26.36 -7.35 -17.03
C MET A 233 -27.71 -7.68 -17.68
N LYS A 234 -28.40 -6.71 -18.29
CA LYS A 234 -29.65 -6.98 -19.03
C LYS A 234 -29.42 -7.43 -20.47
N SER A 235 -28.20 -7.32 -21.01
CA SER A 235 -27.91 -7.58 -22.43
C SER A 235 -27.50 -9.01 -22.78
N LYS A 236 -27.25 -9.87 -21.77
CA LYS A 236 -27.06 -11.32 -21.98
C LYS A 236 -28.35 -12.08 -21.65
N LYS A 237 -29.32 -12.00 -22.55
CA LYS A 237 -30.45 -12.94 -22.65
C LYS A 237 -30.63 -13.35 -24.10
#